data_AF-Q2SKB9-F1
#
_entry.id   AF-Q2SKB9-F1
#
_cell.length_a   1.000
_cell.length_b   1.000
_cell.length_c   1.000
_cell.angle_alpha   90.00
_cell.angle_beta   90.00
_cell.angle_gamma   90.00
#
_symmetry.space_group_name_H-M   'P 1'
#
loop_
_entity.id
_entity.type
_entity.pdbx_description
1 polymer ?
#
loop_
_entity_poly.entity_id
_entity_poly.type
_entity_poly.pdbx_seq_one_letter_code
_entity_poly.pdbx_strand_id
1 'polypeptide(L)'
;MNIKIGAIDCFDGNAVHGGLLPMFICLQEGGDCYPADDWVDNAEVVVGWWTQSVIDLIKGGEGQGICFMEGGYDIDLKYKSEVFYLDSEDGEISWIVSKEGVINALVGAYEKLIEIYKKIGVDNPVGFYKSIELLKSQL
;
A
#
# COMPACT_ATOMS: atom_id res chain seq x y z
N MET A 1 12.19 -2.27 -1.83
CA MET A 1 10.99 -1.80 -1.10
C MET A 1 10.07 -2.98 -0.83
N ASN A 2 9.39 -2.95 0.30
CA ASN A 2 8.31 -3.85 0.70
C ASN A 2 7.17 -3.02 1.32
N ILE A 3 5.99 -3.61 1.49
CA ILE A 3 4.88 -3.01 2.25
C ILE A 3 4.60 -3.94 3.44
N LYS A 4 4.80 -3.44 4.65
CA LYS A 4 4.56 -4.20 5.88
C LYS A 4 3.10 -3.99 6.27
N ILE A 5 2.34 -5.07 6.48
CA ILE A 5 0.96 -5.02 6.98
C ILE A 5 0.82 -5.96 8.17
N GLY A 6 0.21 -5.47 9.26
CA GLY A 6 -0.04 -6.23 10.49
C GLY A 6 -1.45 -6.03 11.03
N ALA A 7 -2.03 -7.08 11.59
CA ALA A 7 -3.27 -6.94 12.35
C ALA A 7 -2.99 -6.27 13.71
N ILE A 8 -3.96 -5.53 14.23
CA ILE A 8 -3.90 -4.98 15.59
C ILE A 8 -4.51 -6.01 16.53
N ASP A 9 -3.79 -6.38 17.60
CA ASP A 9 -4.19 -7.46 18.50
C ASP A 9 -5.46 -7.17 19.34
N CYS A 10 -5.94 -5.92 19.37
CA CYS A 10 -7.02 -5.48 20.26
C CYS A 10 -8.40 -5.33 19.60
N PHE A 11 -8.67 -6.00 18.47
CA PHE A 11 -10.01 -5.99 17.87
C PHE A 11 -11.06 -6.68 18.75
N ASP A 12 -11.71 -5.89 19.59
CA ASP A 12 -13.11 -6.06 19.93
C ASP A 12 -13.89 -6.16 18.60
N GLY A 13 -14.52 -7.31 18.36
CA GLY A 13 -15.25 -7.63 17.12
C GLY A 13 -16.39 -6.67 16.75
N ASN A 14 -16.66 -5.62 17.54
CA ASN A 14 -17.62 -4.56 17.24
C ASN A 14 -16.99 -3.32 16.54
N ALA A 15 -15.67 -3.25 16.39
CA ALA A 15 -15.00 -2.10 15.76
C ALA A 15 -15.01 -2.10 14.22
N VAL A 16 -15.60 -3.10 13.57
CA VAL A 16 -15.83 -3.12 12.12
C VAL A 16 -16.99 -2.19 11.78
N HIS A 17 -16.76 -0.88 11.87
CA HIS A 17 -17.73 0.10 11.38
C HIS A 17 -17.60 0.22 9.86
N GLY A 18 -18.55 -0.37 9.13
CA GLY A 18 -18.64 -0.22 7.67
C GLY A 18 -17.70 -1.11 6.85
N GLY A 19 -17.10 -2.15 7.44
CA GLY A 19 -16.23 -3.12 6.73
C GLY A 19 -14.75 -2.71 6.66
N LEU A 20 -14.40 -1.56 7.22
CA LEU A 20 -13.03 -1.04 7.28
C LEU A 20 -12.31 -1.57 8.53
N LEU A 21 -11.22 -2.32 8.33
CA LEU A 21 -10.38 -2.81 9.43
C LEU A 21 -9.09 -1.99 9.55
N PRO A 22 -8.86 -1.27 10.68
CA PRO A 22 -7.57 -0.66 10.93
C PRO A 22 -6.46 -1.72 11.02
N MET A 23 -5.30 -1.43 10.46
CA MET A 23 -4.15 -2.33 10.43
C MET A 23 -2.88 -1.50 10.54
N PHE A 24 -1.82 -2.12 11.07
CA PHE A 24 -0.49 -1.54 10.91
C PHE A 24 -0.12 -1.57 9.43
N ILE A 25 0.34 -0.44 8.89
CA ILE A 25 0.85 -0.38 7.52
C ILE A 25 1.99 0.64 7.40
N CYS A 26 3.10 0.20 6.78
CA CYS A 26 4.24 1.06 6.48
C CYS A 26 4.83 0.69 5.11
N LEU A 27 5.50 1.64 4.45
CA LEU A 27 6.48 1.32 3.42
C LEU A 27 7.81 0.95 4.09
N GLN A 28 8.45 -0.12 3.63
CA GLN A 28 9.68 -0.64 4.23
C GLN A 28 10.82 -0.75 3.23
N GLU A 29 11.99 -0.21 3.58
CA GLU A 29 13.25 -0.35 2.84
C GLU A 29 14.41 -0.41 3.82
N GLY A 30 15.36 -1.34 3.64
CA GLY A 30 16.57 -1.38 4.47
C GLY A 30 16.38 -1.66 5.97
N GLY A 31 15.15 -1.93 6.43
CA GLY A 31 14.80 -2.11 7.85
C GLY A 31 14.00 -0.95 8.42
N ASP A 32 14.00 0.21 7.76
CA ASP A 32 13.24 1.39 8.15
C ASP A 32 11.79 1.29 7.65
N CYS A 33 10.86 1.83 8.44
CA CYS A 33 9.45 1.93 8.10
C CYS A 33 9.07 3.40 8.04
N TYR A 34 8.30 3.77 7.02
CA TYR A 34 7.66 5.08 6.93
C TYR A 34 6.14 4.89 6.79
N PRO A 35 5.30 5.63 7.55
CA PRO A 35 5.67 6.69 8.51
C PRO A 35 6.36 6.17 9.77
N ALA A 36 5.90 5.02 10.25
CA ALA A 36 6.47 4.29 11.39
C ALA A 36 5.99 2.84 11.29
N ASP A 37 6.63 1.93 12.04
CA ASP A 37 6.29 0.51 11.96
C ASP A 37 5.05 0.11 12.77
N ASP A 38 4.53 1.04 13.56
CA ASP A 38 3.30 1.03 14.35
C ASP A 38 2.23 2.00 13.81
N TRP A 39 2.44 2.60 12.63
CA TRP A 39 1.44 3.45 11.98
C TRP A 39 0.17 2.66 11.67
N VAL A 40 -0.98 3.17 12.10
CA VAL A 40 -2.29 2.53 11.91
C VAL A 40 -3.06 3.26 10.84
N ASP A 41 -3.55 2.51 9.85
CA ASP A 41 -4.37 3.03 8.77
C ASP A 41 -5.39 1.98 8.30
N ASN A 42 -6.29 2.34 7.39
CA ASN A 42 -7.04 1.35 6.65
C ASN A 42 -6.19 0.81 5.49
N ALA A 43 -5.48 -0.28 5.77
CA ALA A 43 -4.55 -0.89 4.81
C ALA A 43 -5.23 -1.28 3.49
N GLU A 44 -6.51 -1.67 3.50
CA GLU A 44 -7.24 -1.94 2.25
C GLU A 44 -7.38 -0.70 1.38
N VAL A 45 -7.87 0.39 1.96
CA VAL A 45 -8.11 1.65 1.24
C VAL A 45 -6.80 2.20 0.68
N VAL A 46 -5.77 2.32 1.52
CA VAL A 46 -4.50 2.94 1.07
C VAL A 46 -3.78 2.07 0.05
N VAL A 47 -3.73 0.74 0.21
CA VAL A 47 -3.13 -0.14 -0.81
C VAL A 47 -3.90 -0.06 -2.12
N GLY A 48 -5.23 0.05 -2.07
CA GLY A 48 -6.05 0.28 -3.25
C GLY A 48 -5.70 1.59 -3.98
N TRP A 49 -5.54 2.69 -3.24
CA TRP A 49 -5.11 3.98 -3.80
C TRP A 49 -3.71 3.92 -4.40
N TRP A 50 -2.74 3.33 -3.68
CA TRP A 50 -1.36 3.21 -4.15
C TRP A 50 -1.28 2.34 -5.41
N THR A 51 -2.05 1.26 -5.46
CA THR A 51 -2.21 0.38 -6.63
C THR A 51 -2.69 1.18 -7.85
N GLN A 52 -3.72 2.02 -7.67
CA GLN A 52 -4.26 2.82 -8.75
C GLN A 52 -3.27 3.89 -9.24
N SER A 53 -2.62 4.58 -8.30
CA SER A 53 -1.58 5.58 -8.60
C SER A 53 -0.43 5.00 -9.43
N VAL A 54 0.05 3.81 -9.06
CA VAL A 54 1.09 3.08 -9.82
C VAL A 54 0.62 2.70 -11.22
N ILE A 55 -0.63 2.21 -11.37
CA ILE A 55 -1.20 1.89 -12.69
C ILE A 55 -1.25 3.12 -13.58
N ASP A 56 -1.71 4.25 -13.04
CA ASP A 56 -1.87 5.46 -13.81
C ASP A 56 -0.53 5.99 -14.30
N LEU A 57 0.51 5.98 -13.46
CA LEU A 57 1.87 6.35 -13.84
C LEU A 57 2.47 5.43 -14.91
N ILE A 58 2.31 4.11 -14.78
CA ILE A 58 2.81 3.15 -15.80
C ILE A 58 2.15 3.40 -17.16
N LYS A 59 0.88 3.80 -17.18
CA LYS A 59 0.14 4.13 -18.39
C LYS A 59 0.44 5.54 -18.94
N GLY A 60 1.32 6.30 -18.32
CA GLY A 60 1.69 7.65 -18.72
C GLY A 60 0.71 8.74 -18.26
N GLY A 61 -0.14 8.45 -17.27
CA GLY A 61 -0.94 9.44 -16.55
C GLY A 61 -0.15 10.15 -15.44
N GLU A 62 -0.82 11.01 -14.68
CA GLU A 62 -0.17 11.88 -13.68
C GLU A 62 0.03 11.21 -12.31
N GLY A 63 -0.63 10.08 -12.02
CA GLY A 63 -0.58 9.45 -10.70
C GLY A 63 -1.12 10.35 -9.58
N GLN A 64 -1.24 9.81 -8.36
CA GLN A 64 -1.63 10.61 -7.18
C GLN A 64 -0.60 10.53 -6.05
N GLY A 65 0.58 9.95 -6.29
CA GLY A 65 1.55 9.66 -5.23
C GLY A 65 1.18 8.43 -4.40
N ILE A 66 1.79 8.29 -3.23
CA ILE A 66 1.44 7.33 -2.18
C ILE A 66 1.03 8.15 -0.94
N CYS A 67 -0.26 8.12 -0.61
CA CYS A 67 -0.85 8.89 0.49
C CYS A 67 -1.42 7.96 1.57
N PHE A 68 -1.24 8.31 2.83
CA PHE A 68 -1.87 7.66 3.98
C PHE A 68 -3.20 8.39 4.34
N MET A 69 -4.15 7.73 5.01
CA MET A 69 -5.48 8.34 5.21
C MET A 69 -5.48 9.51 6.20
N GLU A 70 -4.69 9.44 7.27
CA GLU A 70 -4.72 10.49 8.32
C GLU A 70 -3.89 11.74 7.99
N GLY A 71 -3.39 11.86 6.75
CA GLY A 71 -2.67 13.04 6.26
C GLY A 71 -1.29 13.23 6.90
N GLY A 72 -0.51 14.17 6.37
CA GLY A 72 0.84 14.50 6.87
C GLY A 72 1.95 13.56 6.41
N TYR A 73 1.60 12.43 5.79
CA TYR A 73 2.53 11.49 5.17
C TYR A 73 2.13 11.28 3.72
N ASP A 74 2.73 12.08 2.85
CA ASP A 74 2.55 12.02 1.41
C ASP A 74 3.90 11.79 0.74
N ILE A 75 3.91 10.89 -0.23
CA ILE A 75 5.08 10.54 -1.02
C ILE A 75 4.78 10.86 -2.47
N ASP A 76 5.55 11.79 -3.02
CA ASP A 76 5.52 12.05 -4.45
C ASP A 76 6.08 10.84 -5.19
N LEU A 77 5.35 10.40 -6.20
CA LEU A 77 5.67 9.19 -6.96
C LEU A 77 5.84 9.57 -8.43
N LYS A 78 7.05 9.39 -8.95
CA LYS A 78 7.36 9.60 -10.37
C LYS A 78 7.82 8.31 -11.02
N TYR A 79 7.41 8.07 -12.26
CA TYR A 79 7.80 6.89 -13.03
C TYR A 79 8.57 7.28 -14.28
N LYS A 80 9.78 6.72 -14.45
CA LYS A 80 10.59 6.94 -15.65
C LYS A 80 11.56 5.79 -15.86
N SER A 81 11.66 5.30 -17.10
CA SER A 81 12.68 4.31 -17.49
C SER A 81 12.68 3.05 -16.60
N GLU A 82 11.50 2.46 -16.35
CA GLU A 82 11.31 1.23 -15.56
C GLU A 82 11.70 1.34 -14.07
N VAL A 83 11.82 2.57 -13.55
CA VAL A 83 12.01 2.83 -12.12
C VAL A 83 11.03 3.87 -11.61
N PHE A 84 10.66 3.72 -10.34
CA PHE A 84 9.92 4.68 -9.55
C PHE A 84 10.87 5.48 -8.67
N TYR A 85 10.62 6.78 -8.59
CA TYR A 85 11.24 7.72 -7.67
C TYR A 85 10.18 8.06 -6.62
N LEU A 86 10.51 7.81 -5.37
CA LEU A 86 9.66 8.07 -4.21
C LEU A 86 10.36 9.12 -3.38
N ASP A 87 9.72 10.28 -3.17
CA ASP A 87 10.26 11.35 -2.34
C ASP A 87 9.17 11.83 -1.38
N SER A 88 9.42 11.81 -0.07
CA SER A 88 8.51 12.39 0.93
C SER A 88 8.79 13.88 1.13
N GLU A 89 7.76 14.65 1.50
CA GLU A 89 7.91 16.10 1.73
C GLU A 89 8.87 16.43 2.89
N ASP A 90 8.95 15.57 3.90
CA ASP A 90 9.85 15.71 5.04
C ASP A 90 11.30 15.26 4.76
N GLY A 91 11.54 14.63 3.60
CA GLY A 91 12.85 14.14 3.17
C GLY A 91 13.32 12.85 3.85
N GLU A 92 12.47 12.16 4.62
CA GLU A 92 12.79 10.84 5.20
C GLU A 92 12.86 9.74 4.14
N ILE A 93 12.08 9.88 3.07
CA ILE A 93 12.11 9.02 1.89
C ILE A 93 12.75 9.77 0.73
N SER A 94 13.80 9.18 0.16
CA SER A 94 14.24 9.44 -1.21
C SER A 94 14.75 8.13 -1.80
N TRP A 95 13.82 7.36 -2.36
CA TRP A 95 14.08 5.99 -2.81
C TRP A 95 13.91 5.87 -4.32
N ILE A 96 14.77 5.02 -4.91
CA ILE A 96 14.68 4.63 -6.32
C ILE A 96 14.43 3.13 -6.35
N VAL A 97 13.27 2.73 -6.84
CA VAL A 97 12.80 1.34 -6.78
C VAL A 97 12.45 0.88 -8.20
N SER A 98 12.79 -0.37 -8.56
CA SER A 98 12.40 -0.90 -9.87
C SER A 98 10.89 -1.02 -10.00
N LYS A 99 10.38 -0.92 -11.23
CA LYS A 99 8.96 -1.16 -11.55
C LYS A 99 8.48 -2.50 -10.98
N GLU A 100 9.25 -3.55 -11.24
CA GLU A 100 8.98 -4.89 -10.72
C GLU A 100 8.95 -4.92 -9.19
N GLY A 101 9.87 -4.22 -8.52
CA GLY A 101 9.91 -4.15 -7.06
C GLY A 101 8.66 -3.50 -6.46
N VAL A 102 8.18 -2.39 -7.05
CA VAL A 102 6.94 -1.74 -6.62
C VAL A 102 5.72 -2.62 -6.88
N ILE A 103 5.64 -3.25 -8.06
CA ILE A 103 4.55 -4.17 -8.40
C ILE A 103 4.49 -5.35 -7.42
N ASN A 104 5.62 -6.00 -7.19
CA ASN A 104 5.70 -7.15 -6.27
C ASN A 104 5.36 -6.75 -4.83
N ALA A 105 5.75 -5.55 -4.38
CA ALA A 105 5.38 -5.04 -3.06
C ALA A 105 3.85 -4.85 -2.91
N LEU A 106 3.19 -4.25 -3.91
CA LEU A 106 1.73 -4.05 -3.91
C LEU A 106 0.95 -5.37 -4.01
N VAL A 107 1.41 -6.30 -4.84
CA VAL A 107 0.82 -7.64 -4.92
C VAL A 107 0.97 -8.39 -3.59
N GLY A 108 2.16 -8.35 -2.98
CA GLY A 108 2.41 -8.94 -1.67
C GLY A 108 1.55 -8.33 -0.57
N ALA A 109 1.36 -7.01 -0.58
CA ALA A 109 0.44 -6.32 0.33
C ALA A 109 -1.01 -6.80 0.18
N TYR A 110 -1.50 -6.92 -1.05
CA TYR A 110 -2.82 -7.44 -1.35
C TYR A 110 -3.01 -8.89 -0.86
N GLU A 111 -2.04 -9.77 -1.13
CA GLU A 111 -2.07 -11.15 -0.64
C GLU A 111 -2.06 -11.21 0.89
N LYS A 112 -1.30 -10.32 1.54
CA LYS A 112 -1.26 -10.22 3.00
C LYS A 112 -2.60 -9.77 3.59
N LEU A 113 -3.27 -8.81 2.97
CA LEU A 113 -4.63 -8.38 3.35
C LEU A 113 -5.60 -9.57 3.30
N ILE A 114 -5.59 -10.34 2.21
CA ILE A 114 -6.43 -11.55 2.08
C ILE A 114 -6.14 -12.55 3.21
N GLU A 115 -4.87 -12.77 3.55
CA GLU A 115 -4.49 -13.67 4.64
C GLU A 115 -5.06 -13.19 5.98
N ILE A 116 -4.95 -11.90 6.30
CA ILE A 116 -5.46 -11.31 7.54
C ILE A 116 -6.99 -11.44 7.60
N TYR A 117 -7.68 -11.06 6.54
CA TYR A 117 -9.14 -11.11 6.49
C TYR A 117 -9.69 -12.54 6.64
N LYS A 118 -9.04 -13.53 6.01
CA LYS A 118 -9.37 -14.95 6.22
C LYS A 118 -9.18 -15.39 7.67
N LYS A 119 -8.12 -14.93 8.35
CA LYS A 119 -7.87 -15.29 9.76
C LYS A 119 -8.94 -14.75 10.71
N ILE A 120 -9.50 -13.59 10.41
CA ILE A 120 -10.55 -12.96 11.24
C ILE A 120 -11.97 -13.34 10.78
N GLY A 121 -12.12 -14.26 9.82
CA GLY A 121 -13.42 -14.78 9.38
C GLY A 121 -14.21 -13.81 8.49
N VAL A 122 -13.55 -12.87 7.82
CA VAL A 122 -14.19 -11.97 6.85
C VAL A 122 -13.97 -12.53 5.44
N ASP A 123 -15.06 -12.90 4.78
CA ASP A 123 -15.04 -13.43 3.42
C ASP A 123 -14.90 -12.31 2.37
N ASN A 124 -13.75 -12.32 1.69
CA ASN A 124 -13.44 -11.54 0.49
C ASN A 124 -13.77 -10.03 0.54
N PRO A 125 -13.16 -9.26 1.45
CA PRO A 125 -13.47 -7.83 1.59
C PRO A 125 -12.75 -6.93 0.58
N VAL A 126 -11.66 -7.39 -0.04
CA VAL A 126 -10.74 -6.50 -0.77
C VAL A 126 -11.31 -6.09 -2.14
N GLY A 127 -11.80 -4.85 -2.23
CA GLY A 127 -12.56 -4.34 -3.39
C GLY A 127 -11.79 -4.11 -4.70
N PHE A 128 -10.46 -4.24 -4.71
CA PHE A 128 -9.60 -3.80 -5.82
C PHE A 128 -8.83 -4.92 -6.55
N TYR A 129 -9.28 -6.17 -6.47
CA TYR A 129 -8.66 -7.32 -7.16
C TYR A 129 -8.37 -7.09 -8.65
N LYS A 130 -9.29 -6.44 -9.38
CA LYS A 130 -9.09 -6.15 -10.81
C LYS A 130 -7.88 -5.26 -11.07
N SER A 131 -7.64 -4.29 -10.19
CA SER A 131 -6.47 -3.42 -10.27
C SER A 131 -5.19 -4.22 -10.03
N ILE A 132 -5.19 -5.15 -9.08
CA ILE A 132 -4.05 -6.05 -8.84
C ILE A 132 -3.76 -6.96 -10.05
N GLU A 133 -4.76 -7.56 -10.67
CA GLU A 133 -4.56 -8.38 -11.88
C GLU A 133 -4.03 -7.55 -13.05
N LEU A 134 -4.51 -6.31 -13.19
CA LEU A 134 -3.96 -5.37 -14.15
C LEU A 134 -2.49 -5.05 -13.82
N LEU A 135 -2.14 -4.83 -12.56
CA LEU A 135 -0.78 -4.53 -12.10
C LEU A 135 0.16 -5.71 -12.41
N LYS A 136 -0.26 -6.95 -12.16
CA LYS A 136 0.48 -8.17 -12.50
C LYS A 136 0.74 -8.30 -14.01
N SER A 137 -0.19 -7.85 -14.85
CA SER A 137 0.00 -7.86 -16.31
C SER A 137 1.07 -6.89 -16.83
N GLN A 138 1.59 -6.01 -15.96
CA GLN A 138 2.65 -5.05 -16.29
C GLN A 138 4.07 -5.55 -15.99
N LEU A 139 4.21 -6.74 -15.38
CA LEU A 139 5.47 -7.48 -15.23
C LEU A 139 5.88 -8.12 -16.57
#